data_AF-A0A498IYQ9-F1
#
_entry.id   AF-A0A498IYQ9-F1
#
_cell.length_a   1.000
_cell.length_b   1.000
_cell.length_c   1.000
_cell.angle_alpha   90.00
_cell.angle_beta   90.00
_cell.angle_gamma   90.00
#
_symmetry.space_group_name_H-M   'P 1'
#
loop_
_entity.id
_entity.type
_entity.pdbx_description
1 polymer ?
#
loop_
_entity_poly.entity_id
_entity_poly.type
_entity_poly.pdbx_seq_one_letter_code
_entity_poly.pdbx_strand_id
1 'polypeptide(L)'
;MAEEEEEPKKRRVVVESLGWLTESSIMPKKHRAIGGVGASSIMELKAQLYQSQEESKKSKELAGSDIEFHRAKKRITAHDAFSAKNSGVDARAHKDKLELKAVKDGSASYAALEKKAALYDKLARGELSDEEDKEKYCVDFYGKRVDHDKPQQTQHHDSPAVISPENQDGESNASTLFSTKPLGLGRADATVDNDIHKRFVREVHEEANQAREKASELKLRREEQGASRREKLKQAYIRKQLERLKAASSNKEQT
;
A
#
# COMPACT_ATOMS: atom_id res chain seq x y z
N MET A 1 -6.70 22.48 84.00
CA MET A 1 -7.05 22.94 82.64
C MET A 1 -5.72 23.23 81.95
N ALA A 2 -5.11 22.28 81.24
CA ALA A 2 -5.57 21.65 80.01
C ALA A 2 -5.83 22.71 78.92
N GLU A 3 -4.88 22.85 78.01
CA GLU A 3 -5.09 22.71 76.56
C GLU A 3 -3.73 22.71 75.87
N GLU A 4 -3.31 21.49 75.48
CA GLU A 4 -2.40 21.26 74.36
C GLU A 4 -3.12 21.72 73.09
N GLU A 5 -2.52 22.62 72.31
CA GLU A 5 -2.80 22.69 70.88
C GLU A 5 -1.56 22.23 70.13
N GLU A 6 -1.70 21.06 69.51
CA GLU A 6 -0.76 20.46 68.57
C GLU A 6 -0.46 21.42 67.42
N GLU A 7 0.82 21.76 67.24
CA GLU A 7 1.30 22.35 66.00
C GLU A 7 1.16 21.33 64.85
N PRO A 8 0.57 21.70 63.70
CA PRO A 8 0.44 20.80 62.57
C PRO A 8 1.81 20.49 61.96
N LYS A 9 2.22 19.23 62.08
CA LYS A 9 3.41 18.65 61.43
C LYS A 9 3.36 18.93 59.92
N LYS A 10 4.06 19.97 59.49
CA LYS A 10 4.30 20.26 58.07
C LYS A 10 5.02 19.05 57.47
N ARG A 11 4.33 18.31 56.60
CA ARG A 11 4.92 17.24 55.79
C ARG A 11 6.09 17.84 55.02
N ARG A 12 7.32 17.52 55.44
CA ARG A 12 8.51 17.80 54.63
C ARG A 12 8.37 16.98 53.35
N VAL A 13 7.92 17.61 52.28
CA VAL A 13 8.07 17.07 50.94
C VAL A 13 9.58 17.05 50.69
N VAL A 14 10.17 15.87 50.88
CA VAL A 14 11.53 15.59 50.43
C VAL A 14 11.46 15.61 48.92
N VAL A 15 11.69 16.80 48.35
CA VAL A 15 12.01 16.91 46.93
C VAL A 15 13.36 16.23 46.80
N GLU A 16 13.32 14.95 46.42
CA GLU A 16 14.51 14.24 45.98
C GLU A 16 15.22 15.16 45.00
N SER A 17 16.45 15.57 45.37
CA SER A 17 17.26 16.44 44.54
C SER A 17 17.28 15.83 43.14
N LEU A 18 16.79 16.56 42.13
CA LEU A 18 16.90 16.16 40.74
C LEU A 18 18.39 16.10 40.39
N GLY A 19 19.05 14.98 40.74
CA GLY A 19 20.50 14.80 40.66
C GLY A 19 21.03 15.05 39.26
N TRP A 20 20.22 14.75 38.23
CA TRP A 20 20.59 15.05 36.85
C TRP A 20 20.51 16.54 36.45
N LEU A 21 19.82 17.39 37.22
CA LEU A 21 19.76 18.85 36.99
C LEU A 21 20.76 19.64 37.85
N THR A 22 21.11 19.15 39.05
CA THR A 22 21.98 19.89 39.99
C THR A 22 23.40 19.33 40.09
N GLU A 23 23.66 18.09 39.70
CA GLU A 23 25.02 17.51 39.74
C GLU A 23 25.80 17.74 38.42
N SER A 24 25.13 18.20 37.36
CA SER A 24 25.83 18.63 36.16
C SER A 24 26.51 19.98 36.40
N SER A 25 27.84 19.98 36.47
CA SER A 25 28.72 21.17 36.47
C SER A 25 28.52 22.11 35.24
N ILE A 26 27.64 21.72 34.30
CA ILE A 26 27.25 22.53 33.16
C ILE A 26 26.21 23.56 33.64
N MET A 27 26.64 24.81 33.78
CA MET A 27 25.73 25.93 34.04
C MET A 27 24.67 26.00 32.93
N PRO A 28 23.39 26.27 33.25
CA PRO A 28 22.36 26.53 32.25
C PRO A 28 22.85 27.62 31.29
N LYS A 29 22.90 27.29 29.99
CA LYS A 29 23.35 28.25 28.98
C LYS A 29 22.42 29.46 29.00
N LYS A 30 22.98 30.65 29.20
CA LYS A 30 22.24 31.91 29.08
C LYS A 30 21.54 31.97 27.72
N HIS A 31 20.30 32.44 27.71
CA HIS A 31 19.52 32.57 26.49
C HIS A 31 20.24 33.47 25.49
N ARG A 32 20.57 32.94 24.30
CA ARG A 32 21.19 33.71 23.22
C ARG A 32 20.09 34.28 22.35
N ALA A 33 20.08 35.60 22.17
CA ALA A 33 19.21 36.24 21.20
C ALA A 33 19.57 35.75 19.79
N ILE A 34 18.55 35.35 19.03
CA ILE A 34 18.70 34.95 17.64
C ILE A 34 18.44 36.19 16.79
N GLY A 35 19.37 36.56 15.93
CA GLY A 35 19.20 37.72 15.04
C GLY A 35 17.97 37.56 14.16
N GLY A 36 17.12 38.60 14.12
CA GLY A 36 15.87 38.60 13.34
C GLY A 36 14.67 37.94 14.02
N VAL A 37 14.81 37.39 15.23
CA VAL A 37 13.69 36.79 16.00
C VAL A 37 13.42 37.62 17.25
N GLY A 38 12.18 38.09 17.39
CA GLY A 38 11.73 38.84 18.56
C GLY A 38 11.65 37.97 19.81
N ALA A 39 11.89 38.57 20.99
CA ALA A 39 11.77 37.88 22.28
C ALA A 39 10.35 37.38 22.58
N SER A 40 9.31 38.05 22.06
CA SER A 40 7.92 37.59 22.13
C SER A 40 7.71 36.30 21.33
N SER A 41 8.19 36.27 20.07
CA SER A 41 8.07 35.11 19.18
C SER A 41 8.76 33.86 19.75
N ILE A 42 9.93 34.01 20.38
CA ILE A 42 10.61 32.86 20.98
C ILE A 42 9.91 32.34 22.24
N MET A 43 9.21 33.20 22.98
CA MET A 43 8.38 32.79 24.12
C MET A 43 7.10 32.09 23.65
N GLU A 44 6.47 32.61 22.60
CA GLU A 44 5.27 32.00 21.99
C GLU A 44 5.59 30.61 21.43
N LEU A 45 6.73 30.44 20.74
CA LEU A 45 7.18 29.14 20.26
C LEU A 45 7.45 28.15 21.40
N LYS A 46 8.04 28.61 22.51
CA LYS A 46 8.22 27.76 23.70
C LYS A 46 6.87 27.36 24.31
N ALA A 47 5.90 28.27 24.33
CA ALA A 47 4.56 27.98 24.82
C ALA A 47 3.86 26.92 23.93
N GLN A 48 3.92 27.06 22.60
CA GLN A 48 3.37 26.06 21.67
C GLN A 48 4.06 24.70 21.80
N LEU A 49 5.40 24.69 21.94
CA LEU A 49 6.16 23.46 22.13
C LEU A 49 5.78 22.78 23.44
N TYR A 50 5.62 23.55 24.52
CA TYR A 50 5.17 23.02 25.81
C TYR A 50 3.74 22.49 25.74
N GLN A 51 2.81 23.21 25.10
CA GLN A 51 1.44 22.73 24.87
C GLN A 51 1.43 21.40 24.09
N SER A 52 2.18 21.31 22.99
CA SER A 52 2.29 20.09 22.21
C SER A 52 2.89 18.92 23.03
N GLN A 53 3.89 19.18 23.86
CA GLN A 53 4.45 18.16 24.75
C GLN A 53 3.44 17.72 25.81
N GLU A 54 2.71 18.64 26.43
CA GLU A 54 1.68 18.32 27.42
C GLU A 54 0.51 17.56 26.79
N GLU A 55 0.09 17.90 25.58
CA GLU A 55 -0.91 17.13 24.81
C GLU A 55 -0.42 15.73 24.46
N SER A 56 0.87 15.58 24.12
CA SER A 56 1.48 14.26 23.87
C SER A 56 1.55 13.40 25.14
N LYS A 57 1.77 14.01 26.31
CA LYS A 57 1.78 13.31 27.60
C LYS A 57 0.37 12.97 28.04
N LYS A 58 -0.56 13.92 27.94
CA LYS A 58 -1.99 13.71 28.26
C LYS A 58 -2.61 12.66 27.35
N SER A 59 -2.29 12.65 26.06
CA SER A 59 -2.75 11.57 25.15
C SER A 59 -2.11 10.22 25.52
N LYS A 60 -0.85 10.20 25.96
CA LYS A 60 -0.20 8.99 26.48
C LYS A 60 -0.78 8.52 27.83
N GLU A 61 -1.26 9.43 28.66
CA GLU A 61 -1.90 9.14 29.96
C GLU A 61 -3.36 8.71 29.79
N LEU A 62 -4.12 9.37 28.91
CA LEU A 62 -5.49 8.99 28.50
C LEU A 62 -5.52 7.66 27.74
N ALA A 63 -4.43 7.29 27.06
CA ALA A 63 -4.25 5.97 26.45
C ALA A 63 -3.96 4.85 27.48
N GLY A 64 -3.97 5.16 28.78
CA GLY A 64 -3.73 4.21 29.85
C GLY A 64 -2.25 3.94 30.06
N SER A 65 -1.83 3.88 31.32
CA SER A 65 -0.49 3.48 31.76
C SER A 65 -0.27 1.98 31.58
N ASP A 66 -0.52 1.45 30.39
CA ASP A 66 -0.02 0.13 30.04
C ASP A 66 1.45 0.31 29.65
N ILE A 67 2.33 -0.02 30.60
CA ILE A 67 3.77 -0.15 30.41
C ILE A 67 3.99 -1.40 29.55
N GLU A 68 3.44 -1.41 28.35
CA GLU A 68 3.66 -2.44 27.36
C GLU A 68 4.90 -2.00 26.58
N PHE A 69 6.06 -2.42 27.09
CA PHE A 69 7.34 -2.34 26.40
C PHE A 69 7.17 -2.60 24.91
N HIS A 70 7.43 -1.57 24.09
CA HIS A 70 7.74 -1.62 22.66
C HIS A 70 7.49 -2.95 21.95
N ARG A 71 6.24 -3.41 21.89
CA ARG A 71 5.88 -4.53 21.02
C ARG A 71 5.69 -3.96 19.63
N ALA A 72 6.46 -4.49 18.67
CA ALA A 72 6.39 -4.07 17.27
C ALA A 72 4.95 -4.11 16.76
N LYS A 73 4.47 -2.95 16.30
CA LYS A 73 3.25 -2.69 15.53
C LYS A 73 2.08 -3.64 15.84
N LYS A 74 1.27 -3.31 16.85
CA LYS A 74 -0.12 -3.78 16.87
C LYS A 74 -0.76 -3.30 15.56
N ARG A 75 -1.17 -4.29 14.75
CA ARG A 75 -1.88 -4.08 13.48
C ARG A 75 -3.04 -3.14 13.77
N ILE A 76 -3.12 -2.09 12.95
CA ILE A 76 -4.20 -1.11 12.81
C ILE A 76 -5.47 -1.62 13.49
N THR A 77 -5.85 -0.98 14.60
CA THR A 77 -7.13 -1.19 15.26
C THR A 77 -8.23 -1.10 14.21
N ALA A 78 -9.14 -2.08 14.16
CA ALA A 78 -10.16 -2.24 13.12
C ALA A 78 -11.19 -1.09 13.01
N HIS A 79 -11.01 -0.04 13.80
CA HIS A 79 -11.85 1.15 13.81
C HIS A 79 -10.97 2.40 13.66
N ASP A 80 -10.27 2.49 12.53
CA ASP A 80 -9.73 3.76 12.06
C ASP A 80 -10.92 4.68 11.75
N ALA A 81 -10.94 5.90 12.30
CA ALA A 81 -12.03 6.86 12.09
C ALA A 81 -12.18 7.25 10.60
N PHE A 82 -11.16 6.97 9.77
CA PHE A 82 -11.19 7.09 8.31
C PHE A 82 -11.60 5.80 7.57
N SER A 83 -11.82 4.69 8.30
CA SER A 83 -12.26 3.40 7.74
C SER A 83 -13.78 3.29 7.54
N ALA A 84 -14.54 4.30 7.96
CA ALA A 84 -15.97 4.38 7.67
C ALA A 84 -16.17 4.64 6.16
N LYS A 85 -16.24 3.56 5.38
CA LYS A 85 -16.58 3.64 3.95
C LYS A 85 -18.04 4.08 3.82
N ASN A 86 -18.32 4.88 2.79
CA ASN A 86 -19.68 5.23 2.43
C ASN A 86 -20.48 3.96 2.11
N SER A 87 -21.60 3.73 2.79
CA SER A 87 -22.45 2.54 2.63
C SER A 87 -22.90 2.31 1.19
N GLY A 88 -23.07 3.38 0.40
CA GLY A 88 -23.39 3.31 -1.02
C GLY A 88 -22.28 2.77 -1.92
N VAL A 89 -21.01 2.83 -1.49
CA VAL A 89 -19.87 2.29 -2.24
C VAL A 89 -19.86 0.77 -2.17
N ASP A 90 -20.12 0.19 -0.99
CA ASP A 90 -20.19 -1.26 -0.84
C ASP A 90 -21.41 -1.85 -1.55
N ALA A 91 -22.55 -1.14 -1.51
CA ALA A 91 -23.74 -1.53 -2.27
C ALA A 91 -23.50 -1.53 -3.79
N ARG A 92 -22.81 -0.49 -4.31
CA ARG A 92 -22.45 -0.42 -5.74
C ARG A 92 -21.43 -1.50 -6.10
N ALA A 93 -20.38 -1.67 -5.31
CA ALA A 93 -19.36 -2.68 -5.54
C ALA A 93 -19.94 -4.11 -5.54
N HIS A 94 -20.93 -4.39 -4.69
CA HIS A 94 -21.63 -5.67 -4.69
C HIS A 94 -22.47 -5.86 -5.96
N LYS A 95 -23.18 -4.81 -6.40
CA LYS A 95 -23.97 -4.83 -7.64
C LYS A 95 -23.07 -5.05 -8.86
N ASP A 96 -22.00 -4.28 -9.00
CA ASP A 96 -21.03 -4.40 -10.08
C ASP A 96 -20.40 -5.81 -10.12
N LYS A 97 -20.13 -6.39 -8.95
CA LYS A 97 -19.60 -7.76 -8.84
C LYS A 97 -20.61 -8.83 -9.30
N LEU A 98 -21.91 -8.62 -9.07
CA LEU A 98 -22.95 -9.53 -9.57
C LEU A 98 -23.13 -9.38 -11.08
N GLU A 99 -23.13 -8.17 -11.60
CA GLU A 99 -23.25 -7.91 -13.04
C GLU A 99 -22.05 -8.47 -13.82
N LEU A 100 -20.84 -8.26 -13.34
CA LEU A 100 -19.63 -8.86 -13.94
C LEU A 100 -19.61 -10.39 -13.85
N LYS A 101 -20.30 -10.99 -12.87
CA LYS A 101 -20.48 -12.46 -12.81
C LYS A 101 -21.52 -12.94 -13.81
N ALA A 102 -22.66 -12.26 -13.92
CA ALA A 102 -23.70 -12.61 -14.91
C ALA A 102 -23.18 -12.51 -16.36
N VAL A 103 -22.32 -11.53 -16.65
CA VAL A 103 -21.63 -11.42 -17.95
C VAL A 103 -20.63 -12.57 -18.16
N LYS A 104 -19.99 -13.06 -17.09
CA LYS A 104 -19.03 -14.18 -17.14
C LYS A 104 -19.67 -15.57 -17.12
N ASP A 105 -20.88 -15.70 -16.58
CA ASP A 105 -21.62 -16.97 -16.57
C ASP A 105 -21.94 -17.45 -17.99
N GLY A 106 -21.81 -16.58 -19.00
CA GLY A 106 -21.81 -16.99 -20.40
C GLY A 106 -23.15 -17.56 -20.87
N SER A 107 -24.18 -17.57 -20.03
CA SER A 107 -25.48 -18.21 -20.33
C SER A 107 -26.15 -17.61 -21.55
N ALA A 108 -26.08 -16.29 -21.74
CA ALA A 108 -26.56 -15.62 -22.93
C ALA A 108 -25.77 -16.02 -24.19
N SER A 109 -24.45 -16.20 -24.06
CA SER A 109 -23.59 -16.68 -25.14
C SER A 109 -23.89 -18.13 -25.48
N TYR A 110 -24.04 -19.00 -24.48
CA TYR A 110 -24.43 -20.40 -24.64
C TYR A 110 -25.80 -20.53 -25.30
N ALA A 111 -26.81 -19.77 -24.85
CA ALA A 111 -28.13 -19.77 -25.46
C ALA A 111 -28.10 -19.25 -26.92
N ALA A 112 -27.26 -18.26 -27.22
CA ALA A 112 -27.06 -17.79 -28.60
C ALA A 112 -26.35 -18.85 -29.47
N LEU A 113 -25.36 -19.54 -28.92
CA LEU A 113 -24.64 -20.62 -29.60
C LEU A 113 -25.54 -21.83 -29.84
N GLU A 114 -26.39 -22.20 -28.88
CA GLU A 114 -27.37 -23.27 -29.02
C GLU A 114 -28.38 -22.96 -30.13
N LYS A 115 -28.90 -21.72 -30.18
CA LYS A 115 -29.78 -21.27 -31.28
C LYS A 115 -29.09 -21.32 -32.64
N LYS A 116 -27.81 -20.93 -32.72
CA LYS A 116 -27.02 -21.03 -33.95
C LYS A 116 -26.81 -22.49 -34.35
N ALA A 117 -26.43 -23.37 -33.41
CA ALA A 117 -26.24 -24.79 -33.66
C ALA A 117 -27.53 -25.45 -34.18
N ALA A 118 -28.66 -25.18 -33.53
CA ALA A 118 -29.96 -25.67 -33.98
C ALA A 118 -30.32 -25.20 -35.39
N LEU A 119 -29.94 -23.97 -35.77
CA LEU A 119 -30.13 -23.46 -37.13
C LEU A 119 -29.23 -24.19 -38.13
N TYR A 120 -27.95 -24.41 -37.80
CA TYR A 120 -27.04 -25.18 -38.66
C TYR A 120 -27.50 -26.63 -38.84
N ASP A 121 -27.97 -27.28 -37.78
CA ASP A 121 -28.49 -28.66 -37.84
C ASP A 121 -29.73 -28.78 -38.74
N LYS A 122 -30.60 -27.75 -38.74
CA LYS A 122 -31.77 -27.68 -39.62
C LYS A 122 -31.39 -27.44 -41.07
N LEU A 123 -30.43 -26.54 -41.33
CA LEU A 123 -29.86 -26.33 -42.66
C LEU A 123 -29.22 -27.60 -43.20
N ALA A 124 -28.44 -28.31 -42.38
CA ALA A 124 -27.76 -29.54 -42.76
C ALA A 124 -28.75 -30.69 -43.06
N ARG A 125 -29.88 -30.74 -42.37
CA ARG A 125 -30.97 -31.70 -42.62
C ARG A 125 -31.88 -31.32 -43.79
N GLY A 126 -31.85 -30.06 -44.24
CA GLY A 126 -32.76 -29.57 -45.29
C GLY A 126 -34.22 -29.49 -44.84
N GLU A 127 -34.48 -29.35 -43.54
CA GLU A 127 -35.84 -29.27 -42.96
C GLU A 127 -36.39 -27.84 -42.91
N LEU A 128 -35.64 -26.84 -43.35
CA LEU A 128 -36.12 -25.47 -43.42
C LEU A 128 -37.01 -25.31 -44.66
N SER A 129 -38.17 -24.69 -44.46
CA SER A 129 -39.07 -24.39 -45.58
C SER A 129 -38.38 -23.38 -46.50
N ASP A 130 -38.36 -23.67 -47.80
CA ASP A 130 -37.80 -22.81 -48.85
C ASP A 130 -38.30 -21.35 -48.78
N GLU A 131 -39.47 -21.11 -48.18
CA GLU A 131 -40.07 -19.79 -47.99
C GLU A 131 -39.39 -19.01 -46.84
N GLU A 132 -39.15 -19.64 -45.68
CA GLU A 132 -38.52 -19.01 -44.52
C GLU A 132 -37.03 -18.72 -44.75
N ASP A 133 -36.35 -19.59 -45.50
CA ASP A 133 -34.90 -19.47 -45.76
C ASP A 133 -34.56 -18.30 -46.68
N LYS A 134 -35.33 -18.14 -47.76
CA LYS A 134 -35.10 -17.11 -48.78
C LYS A 134 -35.41 -15.72 -48.26
N GLU A 135 -36.44 -15.56 -47.44
CA GLU A 135 -36.86 -14.25 -46.97
C GLU A 135 -36.05 -13.77 -45.76
N LYS A 136 -35.66 -14.68 -44.86
CA LYS A 136 -35.08 -14.31 -43.57
C LYS A 136 -33.56 -14.30 -43.55
N TYR A 137 -32.92 -15.18 -44.31
CA TYR A 137 -31.47 -15.38 -44.24
C TYR A 137 -30.72 -15.01 -45.52
N CYS A 138 -31.42 -14.79 -46.64
CA CYS A 138 -30.80 -14.23 -47.84
C CYS A 138 -30.78 -12.70 -47.82
N VAL A 139 -29.69 -12.13 -48.36
CA VAL A 139 -29.53 -10.67 -48.50
C VAL A 139 -30.20 -10.23 -49.80
N ASP A 140 -31.18 -9.32 -49.72
CA ASP A 140 -31.72 -8.65 -50.92
C ASP A 140 -30.76 -7.54 -51.38
N PHE A 141 -29.98 -7.85 -52.41
CA PHE A 141 -29.05 -6.91 -53.02
C PHE A 141 -29.73 -5.78 -53.81
N TYR A 142 -31.00 -5.95 -54.21
CA TYR A 142 -31.75 -4.94 -54.95
C TYR A 142 -32.37 -3.90 -54.02
N GLY A 143 -32.99 -4.32 -52.91
CA GLY A 143 -33.51 -3.42 -51.87
C GLY A 143 -32.42 -2.62 -51.14
N LYS A 144 -31.22 -3.19 -50.97
CA LYS A 144 -30.09 -2.52 -50.28
C LYS A 144 -29.62 -1.23 -50.97
N ARG A 145 -29.90 -1.04 -52.26
CA ARG A 145 -29.57 0.21 -52.99
C ARG A 145 -30.56 1.34 -52.73
N VAL A 146 -31.77 1.03 -52.24
CA VAL A 146 -32.90 1.98 -52.15
C VAL A 146 -33.15 2.44 -50.70
N ASP A 147 -32.85 1.60 -49.70
CA ASP A 147 -33.18 1.89 -48.29
C ASP A 147 -32.09 2.65 -47.50
N HIS A 148 -31.06 3.20 -48.15
CA HIS A 148 -30.06 4.02 -47.44
C HIS A 148 -30.62 5.36 -46.89
N ASP A 149 -31.87 5.73 -47.22
CA ASP A 149 -32.52 6.99 -46.80
C ASP A 149 -33.75 6.83 -45.89
N LYS A 150 -33.92 5.69 -45.20
CA LYS A 150 -34.91 5.58 -44.11
C LYS A 150 -34.23 5.43 -42.76
N PRO A 151 -34.42 6.36 -41.80
CA PRO A 151 -33.87 6.22 -40.46
C PRO A 151 -34.63 5.14 -39.70
N GLN A 152 -34.14 3.90 -39.74
CA GLN A 152 -34.48 2.90 -38.74
C GLN A 152 -33.85 3.31 -37.41
N GLN A 153 -34.70 3.90 -36.57
CA GLN A 153 -34.50 4.13 -35.15
C GLN A 153 -34.26 2.78 -34.44
N THR A 154 -33.00 2.39 -34.20
CA THR A 154 -32.62 1.58 -33.03
C THR A 154 -31.14 1.73 -32.70
N GLN A 155 -30.91 2.46 -31.61
CA GLN A 155 -29.85 2.29 -30.60
C GLN A 155 -28.39 2.26 -31.05
N HIS A 156 -27.76 3.41 -30.84
CA HIS A 156 -26.33 3.65 -30.68
C HIS A 156 -25.59 2.54 -29.92
N HIS A 157 -24.53 2.03 -30.55
CA HIS A 157 -23.20 2.02 -29.93
C HIS A 157 -22.16 2.36 -31.02
N ASP A 158 -21.55 3.55 -30.86
CA ASP A 158 -20.37 4.07 -31.58
C ASP A 158 -19.17 3.11 -31.43
N SER A 159 -18.18 2.89 -32.31
CA SER A 159 -17.51 3.59 -33.44
C SER A 159 -16.44 2.60 -34.00
N PRO A 160 -15.53 2.92 -34.96
CA PRO A 160 -15.66 3.60 -36.25
C PRO A 160 -15.11 2.73 -37.42
N ALA A 161 -15.38 3.19 -38.65
CA ALA A 161 -14.83 2.66 -39.89
C ALA A 161 -13.31 2.90 -40.01
N VAL A 162 -12.56 1.87 -40.44
CA VAL A 162 -11.28 2.03 -41.16
C VAL A 162 -11.38 1.17 -42.42
N ILE A 163 -11.31 1.86 -43.54
CA ILE A 163 -11.24 1.34 -44.89
C ILE A 163 -9.86 0.70 -45.08
N SER A 164 -9.79 -0.47 -45.73
CA SER A 164 -8.61 -0.83 -46.53
C SER A 164 -9.03 -1.62 -47.76
N PRO A 165 -8.47 -1.30 -48.95
CA PRO A 165 -8.86 -1.90 -50.20
C PRO A 165 -8.17 -3.25 -50.43
N GLU A 166 -8.77 -3.92 -51.40
CA GLU A 166 -8.51 -5.26 -51.92
C GLU A 166 -7.17 -5.36 -52.70
N ASN A 167 -6.67 -6.60 -52.77
CA ASN A 167 -5.76 -7.20 -53.77
C ASN A 167 -4.23 -7.16 -53.54
N GLN A 168 -3.65 -8.32 -53.20
CA GLN A 168 -2.71 -9.04 -54.09
C GLN A 168 -2.26 -10.40 -53.52
N ASP A 169 -2.14 -11.33 -54.47
CA ASP A 169 -1.59 -12.68 -54.50
C ASP A 169 -0.52 -13.10 -53.46
N GLY A 170 -0.56 -14.41 -53.14
CA GLY A 170 0.65 -15.19 -52.81
C GLY A 170 0.91 -15.45 -51.33
N GLU A 171 0.56 -16.66 -50.88
CA GLU A 171 1.24 -17.41 -49.81
C GLU A 171 1.53 -16.65 -48.49
N SER A 172 0.48 -16.30 -47.74
CA SER A 172 0.63 -15.65 -46.43
C SER A 172 0.61 -16.63 -45.27
N ASN A 173 1.82 -16.87 -44.74
CA ASN A 173 2.16 -17.51 -43.47
C ASN A 173 1.03 -17.49 -42.41
N ALA A 174 0.52 -18.68 -42.08
CA ALA A 174 -0.44 -18.95 -41.01
C ALA A 174 0.07 -18.68 -39.57
N SER A 175 1.14 -17.90 -39.40
CA SER A 175 1.74 -17.60 -38.09
C SER A 175 1.39 -16.20 -37.55
N THR A 176 0.80 -15.33 -38.38
CA THR A 176 0.56 -13.92 -37.99
C THR A 176 -0.79 -13.69 -37.29
N LEU A 177 -1.69 -14.68 -37.28
CA LEU A 177 -3.06 -14.55 -36.76
C LEU A 177 -3.19 -14.69 -35.23
N PHE A 178 -2.11 -15.02 -34.51
CA PHE A 178 -2.17 -15.25 -33.06
C PHE A 178 -1.72 -14.06 -32.18
N SER A 179 -1.42 -12.89 -32.76
CA SER A 179 -0.90 -11.74 -31.99
C SER A 179 -1.97 -10.72 -31.55
N THR A 180 -3.21 -10.79 -32.07
CA THR A 180 -4.25 -9.79 -31.80
C THR A 180 -4.98 -10.04 -30.48
N LYS A 181 -4.33 -9.72 -29.36
CA LYS A 181 -5.02 -9.56 -28.07
C LYS A 181 -5.83 -8.25 -28.08
N PRO A 182 -7.08 -8.24 -27.57
CA PRO A 182 -7.90 -7.03 -27.56
C PRO A 182 -7.29 -5.99 -26.62
N LEU A 183 -7.12 -4.78 -27.16
CA LEU A 183 -6.49 -3.63 -26.53
C LEU A 183 -7.42 -3.07 -25.46
N GLY A 184 -7.03 -3.20 -24.18
CA GLY A 184 -7.73 -2.58 -23.06
C GLY A 184 -7.66 -1.06 -23.13
N LEU A 185 -8.81 -0.42 -22.88
CA LEU A 185 -9.01 1.03 -22.80
C LEU A 185 -7.98 1.67 -21.85
N GLY A 186 -7.08 2.51 -22.39
CA GLY A 186 -6.13 3.31 -21.60
C GLY A 186 -4.68 3.37 -22.09
N ARG A 187 -4.33 2.86 -23.28
CA ARG A 187 -2.99 3.11 -23.85
C ARG A 187 -2.95 4.53 -24.43
N ALA A 188 -2.24 5.43 -23.75
CA ALA A 188 -1.70 6.61 -24.40
C ALA A 188 -0.82 6.15 -25.57
N ASP A 189 -1.07 6.70 -26.76
CA ASP A 189 -0.24 6.55 -27.95
C ASP A 189 1.12 7.23 -27.73
N ALA A 190 1.97 6.58 -26.93
CA ALA A 190 3.40 6.74 -27.04
C ALA A 190 3.89 5.46 -27.71
N THR A 191 4.27 5.57 -28.98
CA THR A 191 5.10 4.58 -29.67
C THR A 191 6.48 4.54 -29.01
N VAL A 192 6.54 4.14 -27.74
CA VAL A 192 7.79 3.79 -27.07
C VAL A 192 8.20 2.47 -27.70
N ASP A 193 9.31 2.51 -28.41
CA ASP A 193 9.96 1.33 -28.98
C ASP A 193 9.94 0.20 -27.94
N ASN A 194 9.37 -0.95 -28.32
CA ASN A 194 9.20 -2.09 -27.44
C ASN A 194 10.54 -2.55 -26.86
N ASP A 195 11.64 -2.34 -27.58
CA ASP A 195 12.97 -2.71 -27.10
C ASP A 195 13.48 -1.76 -26.02
N ILE A 196 13.13 -0.47 -26.07
CA ILE A 196 13.39 0.49 -24.99
C ILE A 196 12.58 0.09 -23.74
N HIS A 197 11.30 -0.22 -23.91
CA HIS A 197 10.46 -0.64 -22.79
C HIS A 197 10.99 -1.91 -22.11
N LYS A 198 11.39 -2.92 -22.90
CA LYS A 198 11.99 -4.15 -22.36
C LYS A 198 13.29 -3.89 -21.60
N ARG A 199 14.14 -2.98 -22.09
CA ARG A 199 15.38 -2.58 -21.40
C ARG A 199 15.07 -1.90 -20.07
N PHE A 200 14.16 -0.93 -20.08
CA PHE A 200 13.74 -0.22 -18.87
C PHE A 200 13.17 -1.18 -17.82
N VAL A 201 12.32 -2.12 -18.23
CA VAL A 201 11.77 -3.13 -17.31
C VAL A 201 12.88 -4.02 -16.73
N ARG A 202 13.88 -4.42 -17.51
CA ARG A 202 15.02 -5.19 -16.99
C ARG A 202 15.86 -4.36 -16.02
N GLU A 203 16.17 -3.12 -16.36
CA GLU A 203 16.95 -2.20 -15.53
C GLU A 203 16.27 -1.96 -14.18
N VAL A 204 14.95 -1.72 -14.16
CA VAL A 204 14.19 -1.56 -12.91
C VAL A 204 14.24 -2.83 -12.04
N HIS A 205 14.17 -4.02 -12.65
CA HIS A 205 14.30 -5.27 -11.89
C HIS A 205 15.72 -5.45 -11.32
N GLU A 206 16.74 -5.11 -12.09
CA GLU A 206 18.13 -5.14 -11.65
C GLU A 206 18.36 -4.15 -10.51
N GLU A 207 17.87 -2.91 -10.62
CA GLU A 207 17.94 -1.90 -9.56
C GLU A 207 17.21 -2.37 -8.29
N ALA A 208 16.01 -2.94 -8.44
CA ALA A 208 15.26 -3.48 -7.32
C ALA A 208 16.00 -4.64 -6.63
N ASN A 209 16.68 -5.49 -7.39
CA ASN A 209 17.50 -6.57 -6.85
C ASN A 209 18.74 -6.04 -6.12
N GLN A 210 19.46 -5.08 -6.71
CA GLN A 210 20.59 -4.42 -6.05
C GLN A 210 20.18 -3.70 -4.76
N ALA A 211 18.99 -3.07 -4.74
CA ALA A 211 18.46 -2.45 -3.54
C ALA A 211 18.15 -3.48 -2.43
N ARG A 212 17.65 -4.67 -2.80
CA ARG A 212 17.43 -5.78 -1.87
C ARG A 212 18.75 -6.31 -1.30
N GLU A 213 19.77 -6.46 -2.13
CA GLU A 213 21.11 -6.91 -1.72
C GLU A 213 21.76 -5.89 -0.77
N LYS A 214 21.78 -4.60 -1.12
CA LYS A 214 22.30 -3.55 -0.21
C LYS A 214 21.56 -3.53 1.13
N ALA A 215 20.24 -3.77 1.12
CA ALA A 215 19.46 -3.85 2.35
C ALA A 215 19.79 -5.09 3.19
N SER A 216 20.06 -6.24 2.56
CA SER A 216 20.48 -7.45 3.29
C SER A 216 21.89 -7.29 3.85
N GLU A 217 22.82 -6.70 3.10
CA GLU A 217 24.18 -6.38 3.56
C GLU A 217 24.17 -5.43 4.77
N LEU A 218 23.35 -4.38 4.73
CA LEU A 218 23.20 -3.46 5.87
C LEU A 218 22.64 -4.15 7.12
N LYS A 219 21.73 -5.12 6.94
CA LYS A 219 21.22 -5.92 8.07
C LYS A 219 22.32 -6.81 8.64
N LEU A 220 23.05 -7.51 7.78
CA LEU A 220 24.18 -8.37 8.19
C LEU A 220 25.22 -7.56 8.99
N ARG A 221 25.60 -6.37 8.49
CA ARG A 221 26.55 -5.49 9.17
C ARG A 221 26.06 -5.04 10.55
N ARG A 222 24.76 -4.73 10.70
CA ARG A 222 24.18 -4.37 12.00
C ARG A 222 24.19 -5.55 12.96
N GLU A 223 23.89 -6.75 12.46
CA GLU A 223 23.93 -7.97 13.24
C GLU A 223 25.34 -8.29 13.72
N GLU A 224 26.34 -8.17 12.84
CA GLU A 224 27.75 -8.36 13.17
C GLU A 224 28.23 -7.35 14.23
N GLN A 225 27.86 -6.07 14.09
CA GLN A 225 28.15 -5.06 15.12
C GLN A 225 27.50 -5.42 16.47
N GLY A 226 26.25 -5.90 16.43
CA GLY A 226 25.54 -6.40 17.62
C GLY A 226 26.22 -7.61 18.25
N ALA A 227 26.70 -8.55 17.42
CA ALA A 227 27.44 -9.74 17.86
C ALA A 227 28.79 -9.35 18.48
N SER A 228 29.58 -8.49 17.84
CA SER A 228 30.85 -7.97 18.37
C SER A 228 30.65 -7.24 19.69
N ARG A 229 29.58 -6.43 19.83
CA ARG A 229 29.24 -5.78 21.10
C ARG A 229 28.89 -6.79 22.19
N ARG A 230 28.08 -7.81 21.87
CA ARG A 230 27.72 -8.90 22.80
C ARG A 230 28.95 -9.68 23.25
N GLU A 231 29.86 -9.98 22.33
CA GLU A 231 31.10 -10.69 22.65
C GLU A 231 32.02 -9.85 23.54
N LYS A 232 32.21 -8.57 23.24
CA LYS A 232 32.97 -7.64 24.09
C LYS A 232 32.39 -7.55 25.50
N LEU A 233 31.07 -7.49 25.64
CA LEU A 233 30.40 -7.50 26.94
C LEU A 233 30.61 -8.83 27.67
N LYS A 234 30.52 -9.97 26.97
CA LYS A 234 30.81 -11.30 27.54
C LYS A 234 32.25 -11.39 28.04
N GLN A 235 33.22 -10.93 27.26
CA GLN A 235 34.64 -10.91 27.65
C GLN A 235 34.87 -9.99 28.86
N ALA A 236 34.28 -8.78 28.86
CA ALA A 236 34.37 -7.86 29.99
C ALA A 236 33.77 -8.44 31.27
N TYR A 237 32.63 -9.13 31.16
CA TYR A 237 32.01 -9.82 32.28
C TYR A 237 32.92 -10.92 32.85
N ILE A 238 33.49 -11.77 31.99
CA ILE A 238 34.42 -12.83 32.41
C ILE A 238 35.65 -12.22 33.11
N ARG A 239 36.25 -11.16 32.53
CA ARG A 239 37.38 -10.46 33.15
C ARG A 239 37.04 -9.91 34.54
N LYS A 240 35.88 -9.28 34.69
CA LYS A 240 35.41 -8.76 35.98
C LYS A 240 35.20 -9.88 37.02
N GLN A 241 34.71 -11.05 36.60
CA GLN A 241 34.58 -12.20 37.49
C GLN A 241 35.95 -12.73 37.93
N LEU A 242 36.92 -12.83 37.02
CA LEU A 242 38.28 -13.25 37.36
C LEU A 242 38.96 -12.26 38.32
N GLU A 243 38.79 -10.95 38.09
CA GLU A 243 39.32 -9.92 38.97
C GLU A 243 38.72 -10.00 40.37
N ARG A 244 37.39 -10.23 40.48
CA ARG A 244 36.72 -10.47 41.76
C ARG A 244 37.28 -11.68 42.49
N LEU A 245 37.52 -12.79 41.80
CA LEU A 245 38.10 -13.99 42.39
C LEU A 245 39.55 -13.74 42.85
N LYS A 246 40.35 -13.02 42.06
CA LYS A 246 41.72 -12.63 42.44
C LYS A 246 41.77 -11.71 43.65
N ALA A 247 40.87 -10.73 43.72
CA ALA A 247 40.76 -9.84 44.87
C ALA A 247 40.30 -10.58 46.14
N ALA A 248 39.40 -11.57 45.99
CA ALA A 248 38.98 -12.41 47.10
C ALA A 248 40.12 -13.33 47.61
N SER A 249 40.96 -13.87 46.72
CA SER A 249 42.13 -14.66 47.13
C SER A 249 43.21 -13.80 47.79
N SER A 250 43.52 -12.61 47.25
CA SER A 250 44.51 -11.72 47.86
C SER A 250 44.09 -11.24 49.25
N ASN A 251 42.80 -10.98 49.47
CA ASN A 251 42.29 -10.62 50.78
C ASN A 251 42.37 -11.78 51.80
N LYS A 252 42.35 -13.04 51.34
CA LYS A 252 42.46 -14.23 52.20
C LYS A 252 43.92 -14.55 52.60
N GLU A 253 44.89 -14.11 51.81
CA GLU A 253 46.32 -14.24 52.14
C GLU A 253 46.83 -13.13 53.07
N GLN A 254 46.06 -12.06 53.28
CA GLN A 254 46.38 -10.93 54.16
C GLN A 254 45.74 -11.01 55.56
N THR A 255 44.97 -12.07 55.83
CA THR A 255 44.37 -12.39 57.15
C THR A 255 45.02 -13.64 57.73
#